data_AF-A0A975ZPG2-F1
#
_entry.id   AF-A0A975ZPG2-F1
#
_cell.length_a   1.000
_cell.length_b   1.000
_cell.length_c   1.000
_cell.angle_alpha   90.00
_cell.angle_beta   90.00
_cell.angle_gamma   90.00
#
_symmetry.space_group_name_H-M   'P 1'
#
loop_
_entity.id
_entity.type
_entity.pdbx_description
1 polymer ?
#
loop_
_entity_poly.entity_id
_entity_poly.type
_entity_poly.pdbx_seq_one_letter_code
_entity_poly.pdbx_strand_id
1 'polypeptide(L)'
;MGRGLKRAVCLGAVICTLAVAVGADPLVGLWASPPDGKGQTGIVQIKPCGDAYCGTLIKAFDPNGKQIVTKNVGKRLLWGMKPMGGGLYGEGRVFVPIFGRDYPAEVTLSGTRMTVKGCAALVCKAQKWRRAQ
;
A
#
# COMPACT_ATOMS: atom_id res chain seq x y z
N MET A 1 -69.12 -8.58 -31.96
CA MET A 1 -68.38 -7.32 -31.78
C MET A 1 -67.70 -7.35 -30.42
N GLY A 2 -66.38 -7.58 -30.39
CA GLY A 2 -65.61 -7.71 -29.15
C GLY A 2 -65.13 -6.37 -28.60
N ARG A 3 -64.89 -6.31 -27.29
CA ARG A 3 -63.94 -5.39 -26.65
C ARG A 3 -63.24 -6.11 -25.50
N GLY A 4 -61.91 -6.03 -25.53
CA GLY A 4 -60.98 -6.93 -24.86
C GLY A 4 -60.79 -6.69 -23.37
N LEU A 5 -60.44 -7.79 -22.71
CA LEU A 5 -59.98 -7.91 -21.34
C LEU A 5 -58.67 -7.12 -21.14
N LYS A 6 -58.72 -6.04 -20.36
CA LYS A 6 -57.54 -5.25 -20.00
C LYS A 6 -56.71 -6.02 -18.98
N ARG A 7 -55.59 -6.60 -19.43
CA ARG A 7 -54.56 -7.21 -18.57
C ARG A 7 -53.80 -6.09 -17.87
N ALA A 8 -54.05 -5.87 -16.58
CA ALA A 8 -53.20 -5.04 -15.74
C ALA A 8 -51.99 -5.88 -15.31
N VAL A 9 -50.85 -5.69 -15.96
CA VAL A 9 -49.56 -6.24 -15.55
C VAL A 9 -48.96 -5.26 -14.54
N CYS A 10 -48.95 -5.61 -13.26
CA CYS A 10 -48.20 -4.86 -12.24
C CYS A 10 -46.70 -5.15 -12.42
N LEU A 11 -45.97 -4.19 -12.99
CA LEU A 11 -44.51 -4.15 -13.05
C LEU A 11 -43.96 -4.02 -11.62
N GLY A 12 -43.46 -5.11 -11.03
CA GLY A 12 -42.65 -5.05 -9.82
C GLY A 12 -41.24 -4.57 -10.16
N ALA A 13 -40.89 -3.36 -9.73
CA ALA A 13 -39.54 -2.82 -9.89
C ALA A 13 -38.55 -3.58 -8.99
N VAL A 14 -37.74 -4.45 -9.58
CA VAL A 14 -36.61 -5.10 -8.91
C VAL A 14 -35.48 -4.08 -8.79
N ILE A 15 -35.27 -3.55 -7.58
CA ILE A 15 -34.12 -2.70 -7.26
C ILE A 15 -32.90 -3.62 -7.10
N CYS A 16 -32.12 -3.79 -8.16
CA CYS A 16 -30.80 -4.40 -8.10
C CYS A 16 -29.83 -3.44 -7.40
N THR A 17 -29.57 -3.64 -6.11
CA THR A 17 -28.44 -3.01 -5.43
C THR A 17 -27.15 -3.66 -5.94
N LEU A 18 -26.44 -2.97 -6.84
CA LEU A 18 -25.07 -3.31 -7.22
C LEU A 18 -24.17 -3.12 -5.99
N ALA A 19 -23.80 -4.22 -5.34
CA ALA A 19 -22.73 -4.21 -4.35
C ALA A 19 -21.41 -3.89 -5.07
N VAL A 20 -20.93 -2.66 -4.94
CA VAL A 20 -19.59 -2.30 -5.41
C VAL A 20 -18.61 -3.03 -4.50
N ALA A 21 -17.96 -4.08 -5.03
CA ALA A 21 -16.83 -4.69 -4.36
C ALA A 21 -15.70 -3.66 -4.28
N VAL A 22 -15.57 -3.00 -3.12
CA VAL A 22 -14.41 -2.15 -2.83
C VAL A 22 -13.22 -3.10 -2.66
N GLY A 23 -12.46 -3.27 -3.74
CA GLY A 23 -11.17 -3.96 -3.68
C GLY A 23 -10.26 -3.29 -2.66
N ALA A 24 -9.46 -4.08 -1.95
CA ALA A 24 -8.45 -3.53 -1.06
C ALA A 24 -7.52 -2.57 -1.83
N ASP A 25 -7.17 -1.45 -1.22
CA ASP A 25 -6.27 -0.47 -1.82
C ASP A 25 -4.95 -1.16 -2.26
N PRO A 26 -4.47 -0.90 -3.49
CA PRO A 26 -3.34 -1.63 -4.06
C PRO A 26 -2.03 -1.47 -3.28
N LEU A 27 -1.91 -0.46 -2.41
CA LEU A 27 -0.77 -0.28 -1.53
C LEU A 27 -0.73 -1.32 -0.40
N VAL A 28 -1.88 -1.80 0.05
CA VAL A 28 -1.99 -2.77 1.14
C VAL A 28 -1.34 -4.10 0.73
N GLY A 29 -0.59 -4.70 1.65
CA GLY A 29 0.04 -6.00 1.44
C GLY A 29 1.49 -6.05 1.89
N LEU A 30 2.22 -7.04 1.36
CA LEU A 30 3.62 -7.29 1.68
C LEU A 30 4.52 -6.79 0.55
N TRP A 31 5.57 -6.05 0.94
CA TRP A 31 6.52 -5.47 0.02
C TRP A 31 7.95 -5.80 0.42
N ALA A 32 8.74 -6.29 -0.53
CA ALA A 32 10.16 -6.52 -0.38
C ALA A 32 10.94 -5.22 -0.69
N SER A 33 11.76 -4.77 0.27
CA SER A 33 12.70 -3.68 0.08
C SER A 33 13.88 -4.13 -0.80
N PRO A 34 14.58 -3.20 -1.48
CA PRO A 34 15.86 -3.53 -2.08
C PRO A 34 16.90 -3.84 -0.99
N PRO A 35 18.05 -4.44 -1.36
CA PRO A 35 19.18 -4.61 -0.45
C PRO A 35 19.64 -3.26 0.10
N ASP A 36 19.93 -3.22 1.40
CA ASP A 36 20.56 -2.08 2.05
C ASP A 36 22.10 -2.09 1.86
N GLY A 37 22.81 -1.18 2.54
CA GLY A 37 24.28 -1.10 2.46
C GLY A 37 25.02 -2.33 2.98
N LYS A 38 24.35 -3.27 3.67
CA LYS A 38 24.88 -4.56 4.12
C LYS A 38 24.40 -5.72 3.24
N GLY A 39 23.68 -5.43 2.16
CA GLY A 39 23.02 -6.41 1.31
C GLY A 39 21.78 -7.05 1.94
N GLN A 40 21.26 -6.52 3.06
CA GLN A 40 20.10 -7.08 3.73
C GLN A 40 18.81 -6.60 3.07
N THR A 41 17.82 -7.48 2.96
CA THR A 41 16.47 -7.14 2.46
C THR A 41 15.44 -7.28 3.57
N GLY A 42 14.27 -6.67 3.39
CA GLY A 42 13.18 -6.72 4.36
C GLY A 42 11.81 -6.92 3.72
N ILE A 43 10.91 -7.59 4.42
CA ILE A 43 9.48 -7.59 4.10
C ILE A 43 8.79 -6.57 4.98
N VAL A 44 8.15 -5.61 4.34
CA VAL A 44 7.36 -4.58 4.98
C VAL A 44 5.89 -4.85 4.74
N GLN A 45 5.13 -4.98 5.81
CA GLN A 45 3.68 -5.09 5.74
C GLN A 45 3.06 -3.69 5.78
N ILE A 46 2.33 -3.34 4.73
CA ILE A 46 1.55 -2.11 4.67
C ILE A 46 0.08 -2.42 4.97
N LYS A 47 -0.50 -1.66 5.88
CA LYS A 47 -1.88 -1.78 6.37
C LYS A 47 -2.49 -0.38 6.61
N PRO A 48 -3.83 -0.27 6.62
CA PRO A 48 -4.50 0.94 7.12
C PRO A 48 -4.09 1.27 8.56
N CYS A 49 -4.00 2.56 8.87
CA CYS A 49 -3.70 3.10 10.20
C CYS A 49 -4.46 4.43 10.40
N GLY A 50 -5.79 4.33 10.58
CA GLY A 50 -6.69 5.49 10.51
C GLY A 50 -7.01 5.81 9.05
N ASP A 51 -7.04 7.09 8.68
CA ASP A 51 -7.36 7.56 7.33
C ASP A 51 -6.16 7.48 6.35
N ALA A 52 -5.10 6.78 6.73
CA ALA A 52 -3.86 6.66 5.97
C ALA A 52 -3.32 5.22 6.02
N TYR A 53 -2.20 4.99 5.33
CA TYR A 53 -1.49 3.71 5.35
C TYR A 53 -0.14 3.82 6.07
N CYS A 54 0.21 2.74 6.77
CA CYS A 54 1.46 2.61 7.52
C CYS A 54 2.16 1.29 7.17
N GLY A 55 3.49 1.31 7.14
CA GLY A 55 4.33 0.17 6.79
C GLY A 55 5.21 -0.26 7.96
N THR A 56 5.24 -1.56 8.29
CA THR A 56 6.06 -2.12 9.38
C THR A 56 6.99 -3.20 8.84
N LEU A 57 8.27 -3.18 9.22
CA LEU A 57 9.22 -4.23 8.86
C LEU A 57 8.91 -5.50 9.65
N ILE A 58 8.45 -6.56 8.99
CA ILE A 58 8.03 -7.80 9.65
C ILE A 58 9.05 -8.95 9.52
N LYS A 59 9.91 -8.90 8.50
CA LYS A 59 10.99 -9.89 8.29
C LYS A 59 12.21 -9.18 7.73
N ALA A 60 13.40 -9.71 8.03
CA ALA A 60 14.66 -9.29 7.43
C ALA A 60 15.45 -10.52 6.98
N PHE A 61 16.24 -10.38 5.93
CA PHE A 61 17.08 -11.44 5.39
C PHE A 61 18.51 -10.95 5.19
N ASP A 62 19.47 -11.85 5.37
CA ASP A 62 20.86 -11.61 5.01
C ASP A 62 21.06 -11.63 3.47
N PRO A 63 22.25 -11.31 2.95
CA PRO A 63 22.53 -11.34 1.51
C PRO A 63 22.35 -12.71 0.85
N ASN A 64 22.35 -13.79 1.62
CA ASN A 64 22.14 -15.17 1.14
C ASN A 64 20.65 -15.57 1.18
N GLY A 65 19.76 -14.67 1.59
CA GLY A 65 18.32 -14.92 1.69
C GLY A 65 17.90 -15.65 2.97
N LYS A 66 18.82 -15.87 3.93
CA LYS A 66 18.47 -16.48 5.22
C LYS A 66 17.79 -15.43 6.09
N GLN A 67 16.65 -15.79 6.69
CA GLN A 67 15.96 -14.90 7.60
C GLN A 67 16.83 -14.63 8.84
N ILE A 68 16.94 -13.36 9.22
CA ILE A 68 17.71 -12.89 10.37
C ILE A 68 16.85 -12.06 11.30
N VAL A 69 17.21 -12.05 12.58
CA VAL A 69 16.63 -11.14 13.56
C VAL A 69 17.51 -9.90 13.64
N THR A 70 16.91 -8.73 13.49
CA THR A 70 17.59 -7.45 13.69
C THR A 70 16.77 -6.58 14.64
N LYS A 71 17.41 -5.60 15.27
CA LYS A 71 16.73 -4.60 16.10
C LYS A 71 15.68 -3.74 15.37
N ASN A 72 15.57 -3.88 14.05
CA ASN A 72 14.63 -3.10 13.23
C ASN A 72 13.37 -3.89 12.88
N VAL A 73 13.38 -5.22 12.99
CA VAL A 73 12.15 -6.02 12.83
C VAL A 73 11.14 -5.59 13.90
N GLY A 74 9.89 -5.38 13.49
CA GLY A 74 8.81 -4.83 14.31
C GLY A 74 8.71 -3.31 14.27
N LYS A 75 9.71 -2.58 13.74
CA LYS A 75 9.63 -1.12 13.64
C LYS A 75 8.77 -0.67 12.48
N ARG A 76 7.99 0.39 12.72
CA ARG A 76 7.28 1.12 11.68
C ARG A 76 8.28 1.91 10.82
N LEU A 77 8.18 1.73 9.52
CA LEU A 77 9.00 2.40 8.51
C LEU A 77 8.24 3.45 7.71
N LEU A 78 6.91 3.32 7.54
CA LEU A 78 6.10 4.31 6.82
C LEU A 78 4.93 4.74 7.71
N TRP A 79 4.61 6.03 7.67
CA TRP A 79 3.47 6.64 8.37
C TRP A 79 2.71 7.58 7.45
N GLY A 80 1.39 7.69 7.67
CA GLY A 80 0.60 8.78 7.12
C GLY A 80 0.52 8.82 5.60
N MET A 81 0.72 7.68 4.92
CA MET A 81 0.64 7.63 3.46
C MET A 81 -0.82 7.80 3.04
N LYS A 82 -1.19 8.97 2.53
CA LYS A 82 -2.56 9.26 2.08
C LYS A 82 -2.68 9.11 0.57
N PRO A 83 -3.76 8.50 0.05
CA PRO A 83 -3.96 8.37 -1.39
C PRO A 83 -4.14 9.75 -2.03
N MET A 84 -3.32 10.05 -3.04
CA MET A 84 -3.37 11.30 -3.82
C MET A 84 -3.96 11.07 -5.22
N GLY A 85 -4.36 9.85 -5.54
CA GLY A 85 -4.83 9.43 -6.86
C GLY A 85 -3.71 8.90 -7.77
N GLY A 86 -4.08 8.15 -8.81
CA GLY A 86 -3.12 7.64 -9.82
C GLY A 86 -2.03 6.69 -9.28
N GLY A 87 -2.24 6.09 -8.10
CA GLY A 87 -1.23 5.26 -7.43
C GLY A 87 -0.16 6.04 -6.67
N LEU A 88 -0.32 7.36 -6.52
CA LEU A 88 0.52 8.20 -5.66
C LEU A 88 -0.07 8.25 -4.24
N TYR A 89 0.81 8.16 -3.24
CA TYR A 89 0.50 8.36 -1.84
C TYR A 89 1.47 9.38 -1.26
N GLY A 90 0.95 10.43 -0.65
CA GLY A 90 1.71 11.60 -0.21
C GLY A 90 1.51 11.92 1.25
N GLU A 91 2.08 13.05 1.68
CA GLU A 91 2.04 13.61 3.05
C GLU A 91 2.63 12.71 4.15
N GLY A 92 3.15 11.56 3.77
CA GLY A 92 3.66 10.56 4.67
C GLY A 92 5.09 10.85 5.11
N ARG A 93 5.59 9.91 5.92
CA ARG A 93 6.96 9.92 6.42
C ARG A 93 7.58 8.53 6.29
N VAL A 94 8.91 8.49 6.14
CA VAL A 94 9.70 7.24 6.11
C VAL A 94 10.79 7.24 7.17
N PHE A 95 10.86 6.19 7.97
CA PHE A 95 11.96 5.97 8.91
C PHE A 95 13.15 5.42 8.15
N VAL A 96 14.32 5.99 8.36
CA VAL A 96 15.56 5.41 7.82
C VAL A 96 16.43 4.93 8.99
N PRO A 97 16.48 3.61 9.26
CA PRO A 97 17.15 3.10 10.46
C PRO A 97 18.63 3.43 10.58
N ILE A 98 19.34 3.60 9.46
CA ILE A 98 20.77 3.97 9.48
C ILE A 98 20.99 5.40 10.01
N PHE A 99 20.01 6.29 9.81
CA PHE A 99 20.04 7.66 10.32
C PHE A 99 19.26 7.83 11.63
N GLY A 100 18.49 6.82 12.04
CA GLY A 100 17.69 6.88 13.26
C GLY A 100 16.64 7.99 13.26
N ARG A 101 16.20 8.45 12.09
CA ARG A 101 15.28 9.57 11.91
C ARG A 101 14.30 9.29 10.77
N ASP A 102 13.15 9.93 10.85
CA ASP A 102 12.12 9.97 9.83
C ASP A 102 12.18 11.21 8.93
N TYR A 103 11.79 11.03 7.67
CA TYR A 103 11.82 12.05 6.62
C TYR A 103 10.47 12.17 5.94
N PRO A 104 10.05 13.37 5.46
CA PRO A 104 8.94 13.49 4.53
C PRO A 104 9.11 12.53 3.36
N ALA A 105 8.04 11.82 3.03
CA ALA A 105 8.09 10.78 2.02
C ALA A 105 6.79 10.61 1.25
N GLU A 106 6.95 10.09 0.05
CA GLU A 106 5.87 9.70 -0.84
C GLU A 106 6.11 8.27 -1.35
N VAL A 107 5.02 7.66 -1.79
CA VAL A 107 5.00 6.33 -2.40
C VAL A 107 4.31 6.40 -3.75
N THR A 108 4.90 5.81 -4.78
CA THR A 108 4.27 5.66 -6.09
C THR A 108 4.18 4.19 -6.48
N LEU A 109 2.99 3.73 -6.88
CA LEU A 109 2.74 2.38 -7.34
C LEU A 109 2.76 2.26 -8.86
N SER A 110 3.28 1.12 -9.33
CA SER A 110 3.22 0.69 -10.72
C SER A 110 3.07 -0.83 -10.75
N GLY A 111 1.82 -1.30 -10.68
CA GLY A 111 1.48 -2.73 -10.59
C GLY A 111 2.11 -3.41 -9.37
N THR A 112 3.09 -4.29 -9.61
CA THR A 112 3.84 -5.01 -8.57
C THR A 112 5.11 -4.29 -8.11
N ARG A 113 5.34 -3.07 -8.58
CA ARG A 113 6.47 -2.22 -8.19
C ARG A 113 5.98 -1.04 -7.36
N MET A 114 6.80 -0.66 -6.39
CA MET A 114 6.57 0.50 -5.54
C MET A 114 7.85 1.32 -5.47
N THR A 115 7.74 2.64 -5.56
CA THR A 115 8.86 3.55 -5.31
C THR A 115 8.59 4.29 -4.01
N VAL A 116 9.47 4.14 -3.03
CA VAL A 116 9.44 4.91 -1.77
C VAL A 116 10.48 6.01 -1.89
N LYS A 117 10.06 7.27 -1.86
CA LYS A 117 10.96 8.43 -1.97
C LYS A 117 10.91 9.24 -0.69
N GLY A 118 12.06 9.44 -0.05
CA GLY A 118 12.22 10.30 1.12
C GLY A 118 13.12 11.49 0.79
N CYS A 119 12.81 12.66 1.37
CA CYS A 119 13.55 13.90 1.11
C CYS A 119 14.06 14.54 2.41
N ALA A 120 15.30 15.04 2.38
CA ALA A 120 15.89 15.86 3.42
C ALA A 120 16.24 17.22 2.81
N ALA A 121 15.47 18.26 3.16
CA ALA A 121 15.53 19.57 2.51
C ALA A 121 15.47 19.43 0.98
N LEU A 122 16.52 19.82 0.26
CA LEU A 122 16.58 19.80 -1.21
C LEU A 122 17.02 18.45 -1.80
N VAL A 123 17.45 17.49 -0.97
CA VAL A 123 18.00 16.21 -1.44
C VAL A 123 16.99 15.09 -1.21
N CYS A 124 16.60 14.41 -2.29
CA CYS A 124 15.72 13.25 -2.24
C CYS A 124 16.44 11.97 -2.64
N LYS A 125 16.06 10.85 -2.01
CA LYS A 125 16.49 9.50 -2.39
C LYS A 125 15.27 8.61 -2.53
N ALA A 126 15.32 7.70 -3.49
CA ALA A 126 14.24 6.78 -3.78
C ALA A 126 14.74 5.33 -3.75
N GLN A 127 13.89 4.43 -3.26
CA GLN A 127 14.10 3.00 -3.26
C GLN A 127 12.98 2.32 -4.06
N LYS A 128 13.35 1.35 -4.90
CA LYS A 128 12.39 0.54 -5.67
C LYS A 128 12.13 -0.77 -4.94
N TRP A 129 10.91 -0.96 -4.50
CA TRP A 129 10.41 -2.12 -3.78
C TRP A 129 9.56 -2.97 -4.74
N ARG A 130 9.40 -4.24 -4.39
CA ARG A 130 8.60 -5.19 -5.18
C ARG A 130 7.56 -5.83 -4.28
N ARG A 131 6.40 -6.20 -4.83
CA ARG A 131 5.42 -7.00 -4.09
C ARG A 131 6.10 -8.31 -3.65
N ALA A 132 5.97 -8.65 -2.38
CA ALA A 132 6.45 -9.92 -1.86
C ALA A 132 5.48 -11.03 -2.29
N GLN A 133 6.01 -12.13 -2.80
CA GLN A 133 5.25 -13.33 -3.19
C GLN A 133 5.11 -14.27 -1.99
#